data_AF-A0A096AYU6-F1
#
_entry.id   AF-A0A096AYU6-F1
#
_cell.length_a   1.000
_cell.length_b   1.000
_cell.length_c   1.000
_cell.angle_alpha   90.00
_cell.angle_beta   90.00
_cell.angle_gamma   90.00
#
_symmetry.space_group_name_H-M   'P 1'
#
loop_
_entity.id
_entity.type
_entity.pdbx_description
1 polymer ?
#
loop_
_entity_poly.entity_id
_entity_poly.type
_entity_poly.pdbx_seq_one_letter_code
_entity_poly.pdbx_strand_id
1 'polypeptide(L)'
;MITKLNFAKLTPASFALANANDVDVGVGRSMLLNNIRHGREVDHIMTGLDPEYLPDWAALKPQYEALEHGGVTSAVNVWHRVCQDNYKALVELWNENPRNCAAMAKLVESAADPGPISGPAREEWEKEQEGHE
;
A
#
# COMPACT_ATOMS: atom_id res chain seq x y z
N MET A 1 -2.99 -12.28 10.13
CA MET A 1 -1.65 -11.70 9.96
C MET A 1 -1.21 -11.96 8.53
N ILE A 2 -0.59 -10.98 7.89
CA ILE A 2 -0.19 -11.01 6.48
C ILE A 2 1.24 -11.56 6.41
N THR A 3 1.38 -12.77 5.90
CA THR A 3 2.67 -13.45 5.71
C THR A 3 3.12 -13.52 4.25
N LYS A 4 2.23 -13.16 3.31
CA LYS A 4 2.53 -13.07 1.88
C LYS A 4 2.37 -11.63 1.43
N LEU A 5 3.33 -11.13 0.65
CA LEU A 5 3.33 -9.75 0.20
C LEU A 5 2.11 -9.49 -0.70
N ASN A 6 1.22 -8.64 -0.21
CA ASN A 6 0.02 -8.21 -0.91
C ASN A 6 -0.26 -6.77 -0.49
N PHE A 7 0.04 -5.82 -1.37
CA PHE A 7 -0.08 -4.39 -1.05
C PHE A 7 -1.53 -3.96 -0.78
N ALA A 8 -2.51 -4.58 -1.45
CA ALA A 8 -3.92 -4.31 -1.18
C ALA A 8 -4.28 -4.69 0.27
N LYS A 9 -3.93 -5.91 0.70
CA LYS A 9 -4.11 -6.35 2.09
C LYS A 9 -3.29 -5.54 3.09
N LEU A 10 -2.15 -4.98 2.70
CA LEU A 10 -1.32 -4.13 3.56
C LEU A 10 -1.83 -2.69 3.69
N THR A 11 -2.82 -2.28 2.89
CA THR A 11 -3.32 -0.90 2.89
C THR A 11 -3.84 -0.46 4.27
N PRO A 12 -4.67 -1.25 5.00
CA PRO A 12 -5.09 -0.87 6.35
C PRO A 12 -3.92 -0.68 7.33
N ALA A 13 -2.84 -1.47 7.19
CA ALA A 13 -1.65 -1.33 8.03
C ALA A 13 -0.94 0.02 7.82
N SER A 14 -0.93 0.56 6.60
CA SER A 14 -0.38 1.91 6.36
C SER A 14 -1.18 3.03 7.03
N PHE A 15 -2.51 2.89 7.08
CA PHE A 15 -3.38 3.83 7.82
C PHE A 15 -3.20 3.66 9.33
N ALA A 16 -3.02 2.43 9.81
CA ALA A 16 -2.72 2.13 11.20
C ALA A 16 -1.40 2.76 11.66
N LEU A 17 -0.37 2.71 10.82
CA LEU A 17 0.91 3.41 11.06
C LEU A 17 0.73 4.92 11.04
N ALA A 18 0.02 5.47 10.06
CA ALA A 18 -0.25 6.90 9.98
C ALA A 18 -0.94 7.43 11.26
N ASN A 19 -1.98 6.72 11.69
CA ASN A 19 -2.76 7.09 12.89
C ASN A 19 -1.92 7.00 14.17
N ALA A 20 -1.12 5.93 14.34
CA ALA A 20 -0.32 5.73 15.54
C ALA A 20 0.83 6.73 15.68
N ASN A 21 1.32 7.29 14.57
CA ASN A 21 2.44 8.23 14.56
C ASN A 21 2.02 9.69 14.30
N ASP A 22 0.71 9.96 14.21
CA ASP A 22 0.14 11.30 13.93
C ASP A 22 0.73 11.95 12.66
N VAL A 23 0.73 11.18 11.56
CA VAL A 23 1.24 11.62 10.25
C VAL A 23 0.23 11.40 9.13
N ASP A 24 0.47 12.02 7.98
CA ASP A 24 -0.30 11.78 6.77
C ASP A 24 -0.19 10.31 6.30
N VAL A 25 -1.25 9.80 5.65
CA VAL A 25 -1.32 8.42 5.16
C VAL A 25 -0.20 8.09 4.17
N GLY A 26 0.25 9.05 3.37
CA GLY A 26 1.42 8.88 2.48
C GLY A 26 2.71 8.61 3.25
N VAL A 27 2.88 9.25 4.41
CA VAL A 27 4.00 8.97 5.32
C VAL A 27 3.81 7.60 5.97
N GLY A 28 2.59 7.25 6.38
CA GLY A 28 2.27 5.91 6.90
C GLY A 28 2.58 4.77 5.91
N ARG A 29 2.37 4.98 4.60
CA ARG A 29 2.82 4.04 3.55
C ARG A 29 4.34 3.91 3.52
N SER A 30 5.08 5.01 3.66
CA SER A 30 6.54 4.97 3.71
C SER A 30 7.07 4.25 4.95
N MET A 31 6.44 4.47 6.11
CA MET A 31 6.72 3.76 7.36
C MET A 31 6.43 2.25 7.25
N LEU A 32 5.34 1.86 6.58
CA LEU A 32 5.03 0.46 6.30
C LEU A 32 6.17 -0.22 5.54
N LEU A 33 6.62 0.41 4.44
CA LEU A 33 7.72 -0.10 3.65
C LEU A 33 9.03 -0.11 4.45
N ASN A 34 9.23 0.84 5.36
CA ASN A 34 10.38 0.88 6.26
C ASN A 34 10.41 -0.32 7.21
N ASN A 35 9.30 -0.63 7.86
CA ASN A 35 9.17 -1.81 8.71
C ASN A 35 9.43 -3.11 7.93
N ILE A 36 8.87 -3.23 6.71
CA ILE A 36 9.11 -4.39 5.85
C ILE A 36 10.60 -4.52 5.48
N ARG A 37 11.27 -3.43 5.08
CA ARG A 37 12.73 -3.42 4.78
C ARG A 37 13.56 -3.86 5.98
N HIS A 38 13.18 -3.44 7.19
CA HIS A 38 13.88 -3.83 8.41
C HIS A 38 13.50 -5.24 8.88
N GLY A 39 12.39 -5.81 8.40
CA GLY A 39 11.88 -7.10 8.84
C GLY A 39 11.39 -7.11 10.28
N ARG A 40 11.12 -5.93 10.83
CA ARG A 40 10.64 -5.71 12.20
C ARG A 40 9.91 -4.38 12.30
N GLU A 41 9.19 -4.18 13.39
CA GLU A 41 8.61 -2.88 13.72
C GLU A 41 9.73 -1.89 14.07
N VAL A 42 9.84 -0.83 13.29
CA VAL A 42 10.70 0.34 13.52
C VAL A 42 9.81 1.54 13.81
N ASP A 43 8.79 1.74 12.98
CA ASP A 43 7.71 2.70 13.14
C ASP A 43 6.49 2.01 13.77
N HIS A 44 5.84 2.66 14.73
CA HIS A 44 4.82 2.01 15.57
C HIS A 44 3.50 1.80 14.82
N ILE A 45 2.92 0.61 14.91
CA ILE A 45 1.58 0.35 14.37
C ILE A 45 0.50 0.46 15.46
N MET A 46 -0.62 1.09 15.13
CA MET A 46 -1.78 1.25 16.01
C MET A 46 -2.18 -0.07 16.69
N THR A 47 -2.44 0.00 18.00
CA THR A 47 -3.06 -1.12 18.74
C THR A 47 -4.55 -1.28 18.34
N GLY A 48 -5.03 -2.52 18.25
CA GLY A 48 -6.43 -2.79 17.89
C GLY A 48 -6.75 -2.70 16.39
N LEU A 49 -5.74 -2.77 15.52
CA LEU A 49 -5.94 -3.18 14.14
C LEU A 49 -6.38 -4.66 14.11
N ASP A 50 -7.28 -5.01 13.20
CA ASP A 50 -7.71 -6.40 13.01
C ASP A 50 -6.48 -7.31 12.73
N PRO A 51 -6.29 -8.40 13.50
CA PRO A 51 -5.17 -9.30 13.34
C PRO A 51 -4.99 -9.85 11.92
N GLU A 52 -6.04 -9.94 11.10
CA GLU A 52 -5.90 -10.36 9.70
C GLU A 52 -4.96 -9.42 8.93
N TYR A 53 -5.02 -8.11 9.21
CA TYR A 53 -4.31 -7.04 8.50
C TYR A 53 -3.00 -6.61 9.17
N LEU A 54 -2.63 -7.24 10.29
CA LEU A 54 -1.31 -7.04 10.87
C LEU A 54 -0.22 -7.68 9.98
N PRO A 55 0.84 -6.94 9.61
CA PRO A 55 1.92 -7.50 8.81
C PRO A 55 2.87 -8.38 9.64
N ASP A 56 3.29 -9.52 9.09
CA ASP A 56 4.46 -10.25 9.59
C ASP A 56 5.72 -9.69 8.93
N TRP A 57 6.38 -8.74 9.59
CA TRP A 57 7.53 -8.04 9.02
C TRP A 57 8.65 -8.98 8.59
N ALA A 58 8.94 -10.01 9.40
CA ALA A 58 10.01 -10.96 9.15
C ALA A 58 9.69 -11.85 7.93
N ALA A 59 8.45 -12.30 7.80
CA ALA A 59 8.00 -13.08 6.63
C ALA A 59 7.95 -12.24 5.35
N LEU A 60 7.60 -10.95 5.46
CA LEU A 60 7.44 -10.06 4.31
C LEU A 60 8.77 -9.53 3.77
N LYS A 61 9.78 -9.34 4.62
CA LYS A 61 11.10 -8.83 4.20
C LYS A 61 11.70 -9.53 2.98
N PRO A 62 11.91 -10.86 2.96
CA PRO A 62 12.55 -11.51 1.82
C PRO A 62 11.70 -11.43 0.54
N GLN A 63 10.37 -11.36 0.66
CA GLN A 63 9.47 -11.18 -0.48
C GLN A 63 9.57 -9.75 -1.04
N TYR A 64 9.69 -8.77 -0.16
CA TYR A 64 9.88 -7.38 -0.55
C TYR A 64 11.24 -7.20 -1.22
N GLU A 65 12.33 -7.70 -0.64
CA GLU A 65 13.68 -7.64 -1.23
C GLU A 65 13.79 -8.32 -2.60
N ALA A 66 12.91 -9.29 -2.89
CA ALA A 66 12.85 -9.97 -4.19
C ALA A 66 12.06 -9.18 -5.25
N LEU A 67 11.36 -8.10 -4.89
CA LEU A 67 10.63 -7.27 -5.85
C LEU A 67 11.59 -6.41 -6.67
N GLU A 68 11.19 -6.15 -7.91
CA GLU A 68 11.77 -5.05 -8.66
C GLU A 68 11.35 -3.70 -8.04
N HIS A 69 12.33 -3.02 -7.47
CA HIS A 69 12.17 -1.71 -6.84
C HIS A 69 12.58 -0.61 -7.82
N GLY A 70 11.79 -0.43 -8.88
CA GLY A 70 12.09 0.55 -9.92
C GLY A 70 11.10 0.45 -11.07
N GLY A 71 11.01 1.50 -11.89
CA GLY A 71 10.09 1.52 -13.03
C GLY A 71 8.68 1.96 -12.69
N VAL A 72 8.02 2.56 -13.69
CA VAL A 72 6.70 3.18 -13.54
C VAL A 72 5.61 2.17 -13.21
N THR A 73 5.76 0.92 -13.63
CA THR A 73 4.82 -0.20 -13.42
C THR A 73 5.18 -1.13 -12.26
N SER A 74 6.21 -0.82 -11.46
CA SER A 74 6.48 -1.61 -10.25
C SER A 74 5.28 -1.68 -9.32
N ALA A 75 5.10 -2.83 -8.66
CA ALA A 75 3.98 -3.08 -7.77
C ALA A 75 3.82 -2.00 -6.66
N VAL A 76 4.94 -1.44 -6.18
CA VAL A 76 4.93 -0.35 -5.18
C VAL A 76 4.40 0.95 -5.80
N ASN A 77 4.85 1.32 -6.99
CA ASN A 77 4.41 2.54 -7.66
C ASN A 77 2.95 2.47 -8.08
N VAL A 78 2.50 1.32 -8.61
CA VAL A 78 1.09 1.05 -8.90
C VAL A 78 0.25 1.19 -7.63
N TRP A 79 0.65 0.53 -6.55
CA TRP A 79 -0.07 0.61 -5.26
C TRP A 79 -0.17 2.04 -4.74
N HIS A 80 0.92 2.82 -4.78
CA HIS A 80 0.89 4.23 -4.38
C HIS A 80 -0.12 5.05 -5.20
N ARG A 81 -0.16 4.87 -6.52
CA ARG A 81 -1.10 5.59 -7.39
C ARG A 81 -2.55 5.18 -7.13
N VAL A 82 -2.82 3.88 -7.01
CA VAL A 82 -4.15 3.36 -6.68
C VAL A 82 -4.64 3.92 -5.34
N CYS A 83 -3.81 3.90 -4.30
CA CYS A 83 -4.17 4.48 -3.00
C CYS A 83 -4.38 5.99 -3.06
N GLN A 84 -3.61 6.71 -3.88
CA GLN A 84 -3.75 8.15 -4.03
C GLN A 84 -5.06 8.52 -4.74
N ASP A 85 -5.39 7.81 -5.82
CA ASP A 85 -6.62 8.02 -6.60
C ASP A 85 -7.87 7.69 -5.78
N ASN A 86 -7.79 6.65 -4.94
CA ASN A 86 -8.88 6.20 -4.08
C ASN A 86 -8.83 6.79 -2.66
N TYR A 87 -8.01 7.82 -2.41
CA TYR A 87 -7.72 8.31 -1.06
C TYR A 87 -8.96 8.65 -0.24
N LYS A 88 -9.92 9.38 -0.83
CA LYS A 88 -11.15 9.78 -0.12
C LYS A 88 -11.99 8.59 0.32
N ALA A 89 -12.21 7.63 -0.58
CA ALA A 89 -12.96 6.42 -0.26
C ALA A 89 -12.23 5.55 0.79
N LEU A 90 -10.90 5.45 0.72
CA LEU A 90 -10.12 4.76 1.73
C LEU A 90 -10.22 5.42 3.12
N VAL A 91 -10.21 6.75 3.18
CA VAL A 91 -10.42 7.50 4.43
C VAL A 91 -11.83 7.29 4.99
N GLU A 92 -12.86 7.27 4.15
CA GLU A 92 -14.23 6.98 4.58
C GLU A 92 -14.33 5.58 5.19
N LEU A 93 -13.83 4.55 4.49
CA LEU A 93 -13.81 3.16 4.97
C LEU A 93 -12.99 2.98 6.26
N TRP A 94 -11.88 3.72 6.39
CA TRP A 94 -11.06 3.71 7.60
C TRP A 94 -11.80 4.29 8.81
N ASN A 95 -12.62 5.32 8.59
CA ASN A 95 -13.34 6.02 9.65
C ASN A 95 -14.72 5.39 9.98
N GLU A 96 -15.11 4.30 9.29
CA GLU A 96 -16.26 3.50 9.70
C GLU A 96 -16.07 2.93 11.12
N ASN A 97 -17.19 2.64 11.80
CA ASN A 97 -17.16 2.03 13.12
C ASN A 97 -18.05 0.77 13.16
N PRO A 98 -17.47 -0.45 13.12
CA PRO A 98 -16.02 -0.72 13.08
C PRO A 98 -15.37 -0.37 11.73
N ARG A 99 -14.06 -0.11 11.74
CA ARG A 99 -13.29 0.24 10.52
C ARG A 99 -13.34 -0.90 9.50
N ASN A 100 -13.54 -0.58 8.24
CA ASN A 100 -13.80 -1.59 7.21
C ASN A 100 -12.54 -1.97 6.42
N CYS A 101 -11.60 -2.64 7.12
CA CYS A 101 -10.32 -3.05 6.55
C CYS A 101 -10.49 -3.97 5.32
N ALA A 102 -11.53 -4.80 5.30
CA ALA A 102 -11.86 -5.69 4.19
C ALA A 102 -12.27 -4.91 2.93
N ALA A 103 -13.13 -3.91 3.08
CA ALA A 103 -13.50 -3.06 1.96
C ALA A 103 -12.31 -2.24 1.44
N MET A 104 -11.43 -1.76 2.33
CA MET A 104 -10.21 -1.05 1.91
C MET A 104 -9.30 -1.94 1.06
N ALA A 105 -9.03 -3.17 1.52
CA ALA A 105 -8.21 -4.11 0.77
C ALA A 105 -8.85 -4.48 -0.57
N LYS A 106 -10.16 -4.74 -0.59
CA LYS A 106 -10.90 -5.05 -1.82
C LYS A 106 -10.91 -3.89 -2.81
N LEU A 107 -11.06 -2.65 -2.33
CA LEU A 107 -11.02 -1.46 -3.16
C LEU A 107 -9.68 -1.37 -3.90
N VAL A 108 -8.57 -1.50 -3.18
CA VAL A 108 -7.22 -1.45 -3.78
C VAL A 108 -6.96 -2.64 -4.70
N GLU A 109 -7.42 -3.83 -4.36
CA GLU A 109 -7.26 -5.04 -5.18
C GLU A 109 -8.02 -4.95 -6.52
N SER A 110 -9.18 -4.31 -6.53
CA SER A 110 -10.05 -4.20 -7.71
C SER A 110 -9.84 -2.94 -8.54
N ALA A 111 -9.13 -1.95 -8.00
CA ALA A 111 -8.89 -0.69 -8.69
C ALA A 111 -7.86 -0.85 -9.82
N ALA A 112 -8.17 -0.26 -10.97
CA ALA A 112 -7.22 -0.13 -12.06
C ALA A 112 -6.11 0.86 -11.67
N ASP A 113 -4.91 0.64 -12.19
CA ASP A 113 -3.84 1.63 -12.11
C ASP A 113 -4.24 2.87 -12.92
N PRO A 114 -4.40 4.05 -12.31
CA PRO A 114 -4.73 5.29 -13.03
C PRO A 114 -3.56 5.78 -13.91
N GLY A 115 -2.38 5.19 -13.74
CA GLY A 115 -1.14 5.64 -14.35
C GLY A 115 -0.62 6.95 -13.73
N PRO A 116 0.60 7.37 -14.05
CA PRO A 116 1.13 8.65 -13.62
C PRO A 116 0.25 9.81 -14.09
N ILE A 117 0.34 10.96 -13.42
CA ILE A 117 -0.49 12.14 -13.78
C ILE A 117 0.02 12.78 -15.08
N SER A 118 1.33 12.91 -15.25
CA SER A 118 1.94 13.59 -16.40
C SER A 118 3.45 13.34 -16.51
N GLY A 119 4.05 13.86 -17.58
CA GLY A 119 5.51 13.88 -17.79
C GLY A 119 6.08 12.58 -18.35
N PRO A 120 7.42 12.42 -18.35
CA PRO A 120 8.08 11.27 -18.95
C PRO A 120 7.60 9.92 -18.42
N ALA A 121 7.26 9.85 -17.13
CA ALA A 121 6.69 8.64 -16.54
C ALA A 121 5.32 8.28 -17.13
N ARG A 122 4.49 9.27 -17.48
CA ARG A 122 3.22 9.02 -18.17
C ARG A 122 3.45 8.43 -19.56
N GLU A 123 4.38 9.01 -20.32
CA GLU A 123 4.71 8.54 -21.66
C GLU A 123 5.28 7.11 -21.64
N GLU A 124 6.11 6.79 -20.64
CA GLU A 124 6.63 5.44 -20.41
C GLU A 124 5.49 4.45 -20.11
N TRP A 125 4.60 4.82 -19.18
CA TRP A 125 3.45 4.00 -18.81
C TRP A 125 2.50 3.74 -19.99
N GLU A 126 2.20 4.76 -20.80
CA GLU A 126 1.33 4.62 -21.99
C GLU A 126 1.93 3.67 -23.02
N LYS A 127 3.23 3.77 -23.31
CA LYS A 127 3.93 2.83 -24.21
C LYS A 127 3.92 1.40 -23.69
N GLU A 128 4.07 1.22 -22.38
CA GLU A 128 3.98 -0.11 -21.77
C GLU A 128 2.56 -0.69 -21.93
N GLN A 129 1.50 0.12 -21.86
CA GLN A 129 0.14 -0.37 -22.10
C GLN A 129 -0.09 -0.79 -23.56
N GLU A 130 0.42 -0.02 -24.53
CA GLU A 130 0.27 -0.31 -25.96
C GLU A 130 0.98 -1.60 -26.40
N GLY A 131 2.04 -2.02 -25.70
CA GLY A 131 2.78 -3.26 -25.99
C GLY A 131 2.09 -4.56 -25.55
N HIS A 132 0.93 -4.46 -24.88
CA HIS A 132 0.17 -5.59 -24.34
C HIS A 132 -1.18 -5.84 -25.06
N GLU A 133 -1.50 -5.10 -26.13
CA GLU A 133 -2.62 -5.38 -27.07
C GLU A 133 -2.18 -6.27 -28.25
#